data_AF-F2F2I4-F1
#
_entry.id   AF-F2F2I4-F1
#
_cell.length_a   1.000
_cell.length_b   1.000
_cell.length_c   1.000
_cell.angle_alpha   90.00
_cell.angle_beta   90.00
_cell.angle_gamma   90.00
#
_symmetry.space_group_name_H-M   'P 1'
#
loop_
_entity.id
_entity.type
_entity.pdbx_description
1 polymer ?
#
loop_
_entity_poly.entity_id
_entity_poly.type
_entity_poly.pdbx_seq_one_letter_code
_entity_poly.pdbx_strand_id
1 'polypeptide(L)'
;MKKLLNQKEQHYADTREEAEEIVTTAKENEALIMNKISEKYNKYGQYFLVDLTYQYGTPKEVMEGKPDNEAPDGQMSIEEVGENE
;
A
#
# COMPACT_ATOMS: atom_id res chain seq x y z
N MET A 1 -6.23 -14.91 -12.22
CA MET A 1 -5.15 -13.91 -11.99
C MET A 1 -5.65 -12.94 -10.94
N LYS A 2 -4.89 -12.75 -9.85
CA LYS A 2 -5.20 -11.75 -8.81
C LYS A 2 -5.09 -10.35 -9.42
N LYS A 3 -6.11 -9.50 -9.25
CA LYS A 3 -6.15 -8.16 -9.84
C LYS A 3 -5.73 -7.17 -8.77
N LEU A 4 -4.46 -6.80 -8.77
CA LEU A 4 -3.92 -5.84 -7.81
C LEU A 4 -4.16 -4.40 -8.28
N LEU A 5 -4.26 -3.46 -7.34
CA LEU A 5 -4.42 -2.03 -7.62
C LEU A 5 -3.04 -1.40 -7.75
N ASN A 6 -2.73 -0.88 -8.95
CA ASN A 6 -1.50 -0.14 -9.19
C ASN A 6 -1.76 1.37 -9.09
N GLN A 7 -1.06 2.04 -8.18
CA GLN A 7 -1.04 3.49 -8.05
C GLN A 7 0.29 4.00 -8.58
N LYS A 8 0.23 4.98 -9.50
CA LYS A 8 1.41 5.63 -10.07
C LYS A 8 1.45 7.07 -9.61
N GLU A 9 2.60 7.48 -9.09
CA GLU A 9 2.86 8.85 -8.66
C GLU A 9 4.10 9.39 -9.38
N GLN A 10 4.11 10.69 -9.62
CA GLN A 10 5.26 11.39 -10.14
C GLN A 10 5.49 12.63 -9.30
N HIS A 11 6.70 12.75 -8.76
CA HIS A 11 7.11 13.90 -7.95
C HIS A 11 8.16 14.71 -8.70
N TYR A 12 8.22 16.00 -8.41
CA TYR A 12 9.21 16.92 -8.94
C TYR A 12 10.19 17.31 -7.83
N ALA A 13 11.46 17.43 -8.16
CA ALA A 13 12.50 17.93 -7.25
C ALA A 13 13.45 18.86 -8.01
N ASP A 14 13.89 19.94 -7.36
CA ASP A 14 14.85 20.89 -7.93
C ASP A 14 16.28 20.39 -7.75
N THR A 15 16.53 19.61 -6.70
CA THR A 15 17.85 19.03 -6.42
C THR A 15 17.84 17.50 -6.44
N ARG A 16 19.03 16.93 -6.61
CA ARG A 16 19.19 15.47 -6.54
C ARG A 16 18.92 14.93 -5.14
N GLU A 17 19.31 15.68 -4.11
CA GLU A 17 19.12 15.31 -2.71
C GLU A 17 17.62 15.19 -2.38
N GLU A 18 16.81 16.17 -2.78
CA GLU A 18 15.34 16.10 -2.65
C GLU A 18 14.75 14.89 -3.41
N ALA A 19 15.24 14.61 -4.62
CA ALA A 19 14.78 13.44 -5.38
C ALA A 19 15.11 12.12 -4.67
N GLU A 20 16.28 12.03 -4.04
CA GLU A 20 16.71 10.87 -3.25
C GLU A 20 15.96 10.76 -1.92
N GLU A 21 15.62 11.87 -1.28
CA GLU A 21 14.77 11.92 -0.08
C GLU A 21 13.37 11.36 -0.38
N ILE A 22 12.73 11.80 -1.48
CA ILE A 22 11.43 11.28 -1.93
C ILE A 22 11.48 9.75 -2.10
N VAL A 23 12.53 9.23 -2.76
CA VAL A 23 12.71 7.79 -2.93
C VAL A 23 12.95 7.09 -1.59
N THR A 24 13.67 7.71 -0.67
CA THR A 24 13.98 7.15 0.66
C THR A 24 12.71 7.02 1.49
N THR A 25 11.88 8.08 1.55
CA THR A 25 10.56 8.03 2.20
C THR A 25 9.64 7.03 1.51
N ALA A 26 9.63 6.98 0.18
CA ALA A 26 8.80 6.03 -0.56
C ALA A 26 9.12 4.56 -0.24
N LYS A 27 10.41 4.25 0.01
CA LYS A 27 10.88 2.89 0.37
C LYS A 27 10.41 2.43 1.75
N GLU A 28 9.94 3.32 2.61
CA GLU A 28 9.31 2.94 3.89
C GLU A 28 7.95 2.25 3.67
N ASN A 29 7.35 2.39 2.49
CA ASN A 29 6.09 1.75 2.14
C ASN A 29 6.34 0.41 1.43
N GLU A 30 5.92 -0.69 2.07
CA GLU A 30 6.07 -2.06 1.54
C GLU A 30 5.36 -2.31 0.21
N ALA A 31 4.37 -1.49 -0.13
CA ALA A 31 3.66 -1.60 -1.40
C ALA A 31 4.44 -1.01 -2.58
N LEU A 32 5.58 -0.34 -2.36
CA LEU A 32 6.39 0.23 -3.43
C LEU A 32 7.01 -0.89 -4.27
N ILE A 33 6.68 -0.93 -5.56
CA ILE A 33 7.20 -1.92 -6.50
C ILE A 33 8.18 -1.32 -7.53
N MET A 34 8.16 -0.01 -7.72
CA MET A 34 9.05 0.68 -8.66
C MET A 34 9.35 2.08 -8.17
N ASN A 35 10.62 2.49 -8.27
CA ASN A 35 11.06 3.87 -8.14
C ASN A 35 12.06 4.18 -9.26
N LYS A 36 12.00 5.39 -9.81
CA LYS A 36 12.93 5.87 -10.83
C LYS A 36 13.11 7.37 -10.73
N ILE A 37 14.35 7.82 -10.64
CA ILE A 37 14.70 9.24 -10.76
C ILE A 37 15.14 9.50 -12.20
N SER A 38 14.54 10.50 -12.84
CA SER A 38 14.89 10.99 -14.17
C SER A 38 15.42 12.40 -14.08
N GLU A 39 16.68 12.59 -14.44
CA GLU A 39 17.30 13.91 -14.56
C GLU A 39 16.86 14.60 -15.86
N LYS A 40 16.47 15.87 -15.76
CA LYS A 40 15.93 16.68 -16.86
C LYS A 40 16.49 18.10 -16.81
N TYR A 41 16.38 18.80 -17.93
CA TYR A 41 16.86 20.16 -18.11
C TYR A 41 15.77 21.02 -18.76
N ASN A 42 15.53 22.21 -18.24
CA ASN A 42 14.66 23.22 -18.82
C ASN A 42 15.39 24.58 -18.89
N LYS A 43 14.68 25.64 -19.31
CA LYS A 43 15.25 27.00 -19.44
C LYS A 43 15.69 27.65 -18.11
N TYR A 44 15.28 27.08 -16.98
CA TYR A 44 15.61 27.54 -15.62
C TYR A 44 16.72 26.71 -14.97
N GLY A 45 17.08 25.56 -15.55
CA GLY A 45 18.15 24.72 -15.04
C GLY A 45 17.82 23.24 -15.06
N GLN A 46 18.56 22.50 -14.24
CA GLN A 46 18.36 21.07 -14.01
C GLN A 46 17.20 20.84 -13.03
N TYR A 47 16.45 19.78 -13.23
CA TYR A 47 15.42 19.29 -12.31
C TYR A 47 15.30 17.78 -12.41
N PHE A 48 14.58 17.18 -11.46
CA PHE A 48 14.42 15.74 -11.36
C PHE A 48 12.94 15.40 -11.31
N LEU A 49 12.57 14.30 -11.99
CA LEU A 49 11.26 13.68 -11.88
C LEU A 49 11.43 12.32 -11.21
N VAL A 50 10.66 12.07 -10.16
CA VAL A 50 10.67 10.81 -9.42
C VAL A 50 9.38 10.05 -9.72
N ASP A 51 9.48 9.00 -10.52
CA ASP A 51 8.36 8.09 -10.81
C ASP A 51 8.30 7.00 -9.75
N LEU A 52 7.16 6.87 -9.07
CA LEU A 52 6.89 5.85 -8.07
C LEU A 52 5.69 5.00 -8.50
N THR A 53 5.76 3.69 -8.29
CA THR A 53 4.61 2.81 -8.48
C THR A 53 4.41 1.95 -7.24
N TYR A 54 3.20 1.99 -6.72
CA TYR A 54 2.74 1.18 -5.60
C TYR A 54 1.74 0.13 -6.08
N GLN A 55 1.77 -1.03 -5.45
CA GLN A 55 0.89 -2.15 -5.75
C GLN A 55 0.19 -2.60 -4.47
N TYR A 56 -1.10 -2.32 -4.38
CA TYR A 56 -1.93 -2.69 -3.25
C TYR A 56 -2.83 -3.88 -3.58
N GLY A 57 -3.15 -4.68 -2.56
CA GLY A 57 -4.27 -5.62 -2.62
C GLY A 57 -5.57 -4.89 -2.91
N THR A 58 -6.49 -5.48 -3.67
CA THR A 58 -7.82 -4.89 -3.78
C THR A 58 -8.57 -5.01 -2.46
N PRO A 59 -9.53 -4.11 -2.14
CA PRO A 59 -10.33 -4.22 -0.93
C PRO A 59 -10.98 -5.59 -0.75
N LYS A 60 -11.39 -6.22 -1.86
CA LYS A 60 -11.88 -7.60 -1.89
C LYS A 60 -10.84 -8.60 -1.38
N GLU A 61 -9.59 -8.49 -1.82
CA GLU A 61 -8.51 -9.40 -1.41
C GLU A 61 -8.01 -9.15 0.01
N VAL A 62 -8.05 -7.90 0.49
CA VAL A 62 -7.74 -7.57 1.90
C VAL A 62 -8.82 -8.12 2.84
N MET A 63 -10.10 -8.06 2.43
CA MET A 63 -11.22 -8.66 3.18
C MET A 63 -11.30 -10.18 3.08
N GLU A 64 -10.90 -10.78 1.95
CA GLU A 64 -10.82 -12.25 1.75
C GLU A 64 -9.50 -12.84 2.32
N GLY A 65 -8.55 -11.99 2.72
CA GLY A 65 -7.23 -12.33 3.21
C GLY A 65 -7.20 -12.71 4.70
N LYS A 66 -7.62 -13.95 4.97
CA LYS A 66 -7.62 -14.69 6.25
C LYS A 66 -8.66 -14.24 7.30
N PRO A 67 -9.55 -15.13 7.78
CA PRO A 67 -10.00 -15.00 9.15
C PRO A 67 -8.75 -15.10 10.04
N ASP A 68 -8.58 -14.17 10.96
CA ASP A 68 -7.69 -14.44 12.09
C ASP A 68 -8.14 -15.79 12.68
N ASN A 69 -7.23 -16.76 12.73
CA ASN A 69 -7.43 -18.00 13.48
C ASN A 69 -7.35 -17.73 14.99
N GLU A 70 -7.95 -16.62 15.41
CA GLU A 70 -8.40 -16.32 16.75
C GLU A 70 -9.90 -16.11 16.61
N ALA A 71 -10.61 -17.23 16.42
CA ALA A 71 -12.03 -17.24 16.74
C ALA A 71 -12.16 -16.69 18.18
N PRO A 72 -13.00 -15.68 18.44
CA PRO A 72 -13.33 -15.35 19.81
C PRO A 72 -14.00 -16.60 20.41
N ASP A 73 -13.34 -17.21 21.40
CA ASP A 73 -13.85 -18.30 22.23
C ASP A 73 -15.07 -17.78 23.01
N GLY A 74 -16.20 -17.66 22.33
CA GLY A 74 -17.33 -16.89 22.82
C GLY A 74 -18.64 -17.10 22.08
N GLN A 75 -18.74 -18.14 21.23
CA GLN A 75 -20.06 -18.64 20.85
C GLN A 75 -20.59 -19.48 22.02
N MET A 76 -21.29 -18.83 22.96
CA MET A 76 -22.25 -19.55 23.79
C MET A 76 -23.31 -20.11 22.85
N SER A 77 -23.30 -21.43 22.66
CA SER A 77 -24.36 -22.17 22.00
C SER A 77 -25.69 -21.81 22.68
N ILE A 78 -26.66 -21.37 21.89
CA ILE A 78 -28.03 -21.14 22.33
C ILE A 78 -28.75 -22.50 22.47
N GLU A 79 -28.25 -23.35 23.36
CA GLU A 79 -28.85 -24.65 23.69
C GLU A 79 -29.20 -24.76 25.17
N GLU A 80 -29.46 -23.63 25.84
CA GLU A 80 -30.02 -23.63 27.20
C GLU A 80 -31.24 -22.71 27.29
N VAL A 81 -32.23 -22.95 26.43
CA VAL A 81 -33.60 -22.48 26.66
C VAL A 81 -34.55 -23.61 26.27
N GLY A 82 -34.77 -24.55 27.18
CA GLY A 82 -35.63 -25.70 26.96
C GLY A 82 -36.01 -26.44 28.25
N GLU A 83 -37.08 -25.96 28.89
CA GLU A 83 -38.09 -26.75 29.62
C GLU A 83 -37.68 -27.44 30.93
N ASN A 84 -37.97 -26.79 32.06
CA ASN A 84 -38.38 -27.47 33.29
C ASN A 84 -39.88 -27.19 33.51
N GLU A 85 -40.71 -28.22 33.37
CA GLU A 85 -41.99 -28.39 34.09
C GLU A 85 -42.07 -29.81 34.63
#